data_AF-A0A0W8IAR4-F1
#
_entry.id   AF-A0A0W8IAR4-F1
#
_cell.length_a   1.000
_cell.length_b   1.000
_cell.length_c   1.000
_cell.angle_alpha   90.00
_cell.angle_beta   90.00
_cell.angle_gamma   90.00
#
_symmetry.space_group_name_H-M   'P 1'
#
loop_
_entity.id
_entity.type
_entity.pdbx_description
1 polymer ?
#
loop_
_entity_poly.entity_id
_entity_poly.type
_entity_poly.pdbx_seq_one_letter_code
_entity_poly.pdbx_strand_id
1 'polypeptide(L)'
;MRRHRRPVLLLALLGVGLTVYGCGTEGADPGGGTAAQTPTSGAAAEEVVGIGIVMQRSAEEPPEFCVGPVAESMPPQCRGPVLAGEFSWEDVEARQQGEVRWTDETYYGVGTYAPDGGEQGTFTLTRPLTTEQPQGYPPLRPAEG
;
A
#
# COMPACT_ATOMS: atom_id res chain seq x y z
N MET A 1 6.55 14.02 47.39
CA MET A 1 8.01 13.81 47.48
C MET A 1 8.32 12.59 48.34
N ARG A 2 8.62 11.44 47.74
CA ARG A 2 9.33 10.30 48.37
C ARG A 2 10.23 9.69 47.29
N ARG A 3 11.55 9.77 47.51
CA ARG A 3 12.60 9.34 46.58
C ARG A 3 12.83 7.83 46.75
N HIS A 4 12.56 7.02 45.74
CA HIS A 4 13.04 5.64 45.69
C HIS A 4 14.37 5.60 44.91
N ARG A 5 15.43 5.27 45.65
CA ARG A 5 16.81 5.10 45.16
C ARG A 5 16.93 3.75 44.43
N ARG A 6 17.62 3.76 43.29
CA ARG A 6 17.96 2.60 42.45
C ARG A 6 18.98 1.68 43.13
N PRO A 7 18.91 0.36 42.93
CA PRO A 7 20.11 -0.47 42.86
C PRO A 7 20.44 -0.76 41.40
N VAL A 8 21.62 -0.31 40.99
CA VAL A 8 22.34 -0.75 39.80
C VAL A 8 22.80 -2.18 40.09
N LEU A 9 22.48 -3.14 39.23
CA LEU A 9 23.18 -4.42 39.18
C LEU A 9 23.79 -4.57 37.78
N LEU A 10 25.07 -4.21 37.70
CA LEU A 10 25.99 -4.63 36.65
C LEU A 10 26.31 -6.12 36.87
N LEU A 11 26.13 -6.96 35.85
CA LEU A 11 26.94 -8.16 35.70
C LEU A 11 27.27 -8.37 34.22
N ALA A 12 28.57 -8.27 33.94
CA ALA A 12 29.21 -8.50 32.66
C ALA A 12 29.61 -9.97 32.53
N LEU A 13 29.48 -10.54 31.32
CA LEU A 13 30.17 -11.75 30.82
C LEU A 13 30.04 -11.72 29.28
N LEU A 14 31.00 -11.20 28.51
CA LEU A 14 32.26 -11.80 28.01
C LEU A 14 32.12 -13.03 27.07
N GLY A 15 32.47 -12.81 25.78
CA GLY A 15 32.90 -13.80 24.77
C GLY A 15 31.76 -14.53 24.04
N VAL A 16 31.73 -14.74 22.72
CA VAL A 16 32.69 -14.84 21.60
C VAL A 16 31.83 -14.62 20.33
N GLY A 17 32.09 -13.76 19.35
CA GLY A 17 33.24 -13.81 18.44
C GLY A 17 32.98 -14.70 17.20
N LEU A 18 31.94 -14.43 16.39
CA LEU A 18 31.84 -14.93 15.00
C LEU A 18 31.56 -13.75 14.05
N THR A 19 32.62 -13.11 13.58
CA THR A 19 32.58 -12.22 12.42
C THR A 19 32.75 -13.08 11.17
N VAL A 20 31.66 -13.34 10.44
CA VAL A 20 31.78 -13.83 9.06
C VAL A 20 32.19 -12.63 8.20
N TYR A 21 33.46 -12.63 7.81
CA TYR A 21 34.05 -11.70 6.85
C TYR A 21 33.58 -12.13 5.46
N GLY A 22 32.48 -11.53 4.98
CA GLY A 22 32.05 -11.66 3.59
C GLY A 22 32.86 -10.71 2.72
N CYS A 23 33.94 -11.19 2.11
CA CYS A 23 34.66 -10.46 1.08
C CYS A 23 33.83 -10.56 -0.22
N GLY A 24 32.94 -9.59 -0.46
CA GLY A 24 32.40 -9.35 -1.78
C GLY A 24 33.48 -8.63 -2.60
N THR A 25 34.16 -9.37 -3.47
CA THR A 25 35.09 -8.78 -4.43
C THR A 25 34.32 -7.84 -5.36
N GLU A 26 34.49 -6.53 -5.17
CA GLU A 26 34.15 -5.54 -6.17
C GLU A 26 35.07 -5.77 -7.37
N GLY A 27 34.54 -6.48 -8.36
CA GLY A 27 35.09 -6.49 -9.71
C GLY A 27 35.00 -5.07 -10.25
N ALA A 28 36.06 -4.29 -10.07
CA ALA A 28 36.27 -3.05 -10.79
C ALA A 28 36.55 -3.41 -12.26
N ASP A 29 35.51 -3.35 -13.09
CA ASP A 29 35.65 -3.21 -14.54
C ASP A 29 36.07 -1.76 -14.86
N PRO A 30 37.27 -1.50 -15.42
CA PRO A 30 37.61 -0.19 -15.96
C PRO A 30 37.12 -0.15 -17.40
N GLY A 31 35.80 -0.04 -17.60
CA GLY A 31 35.26 -0.11 -18.96
C GLY A 31 33.75 -0.06 -19.05
N GLY A 32 33.14 1.07 -18.72
CA GLY A 32 31.73 1.27 -19.00
C GLY A 32 31.33 2.69 -18.68
N GLY A 33 31.11 3.50 -19.71
CA GLY A 33 30.70 4.89 -19.55
C GLY A 33 29.55 5.02 -18.56
N THR A 34 29.65 5.99 -17.67
CA THR A 34 28.53 6.48 -16.88
C THR A 34 27.47 6.99 -17.86
N ALA A 35 26.60 6.10 -18.31
CA ALA A 35 25.29 6.50 -18.76
C ALA A 35 24.62 7.07 -17.51
N ALA A 36 24.59 8.40 -17.44
CA ALA A 36 23.67 9.09 -16.57
C ALA A 36 22.29 8.50 -16.86
N GLN A 37 21.78 7.69 -15.94
CA GLN A 37 20.39 7.28 -15.97
C GLN A 37 19.61 8.55 -15.65
N THR A 38 19.31 9.33 -16.68
CA THR A 38 18.30 10.37 -16.60
C THR A 38 17.05 9.66 -16.10
N PRO A 39 16.47 10.06 -14.95
CA PRO A 39 15.21 9.49 -14.53
C PRO A 39 14.24 9.74 -15.68
N THR A 40 13.69 8.66 -16.23
CA THR A 40 12.61 8.72 -17.21
C THR A 40 11.37 9.21 -16.45
N SER A 41 11.33 10.51 -16.14
CA SER A 41 10.08 11.19 -15.82
C SER A 41 9.34 11.33 -17.14
N GLY A 42 8.51 10.35 -17.46
CA GLY A 42 7.69 10.42 -18.68
C GLY A 42 7.15 9.10 -19.22
N ALA A 43 7.43 7.94 -18.61
CA ALA A 43 6.59 6.78 -18.89
C ALA A 43 5.19 7.09 -18.31
N ALA A 44 4.18 7.21 -19.17
CA ALA A 44 2.80 7.28 -18.72
C ALA A 44 2.56 6.07 -17.80
N ALA A 45 2.01 6.30 -16.61
CA ALA A 45 1.70 5.22 -15.70
C ALA A 45 0.76 4.24 -16.41
N GLU A 46 1.13 2.96 -16.42
CA GLU A 46 0.33 1.92 -17.05
C GLU A 46 -0.99 1.75 -16.30
N GLU A 47 -2.08 1.59 -17.05
CA GLU A 47 -3.41 1.35 -16.47
C GLU A 47 -3.47 -0.08 -15.93
N VAL A 48 -3.81 -0.20 -14.65
CA VAL A 48 -3.93 -1.46 -13.92
C VAL A 48 -5.38 -1.65 -13.46
N VAL A 49 -5.74 -2.90 -13.19
CA VAL A 49 -7.03 -3.26 -12.57
C VAL A 49 -6.80 -3.75 -11.15
N GLY A 50 -7.46 -3.12 -10.19
CA GLY A 50 -7.54 -3.57 -8.82
C GLY A 50 -8.94 -4.08 -8.50
N ILE A 51 -9.03 -4.96 -7.50
CA ILE A 51 -10.29 -5.45 -6.94
C ILE A 51 -10.25 -5.25 -5.42
N GLY A 52 -11.22 -4.54 -4.88
CA GLY A 52 -11.21 -4.14 -3.48
C GLY A 52 -12.49 -3.46 -3.01
N ILE A 53 -12.56 -3.13 -1.73
CA ILE A 53 -13.62 -2.27 -1.19
C ILE A 53 -13.15 -0.81 -1.15
N VAL A 54 -14.08 0.14 -1.07
CA VAL A 54 -13.74 1.54 -0.77
C VAL A 54 -14.04 1.80 0.70
N MET A 55 -13.14 2.46 1.40
CA MET A 55 -13.31 2.82 2.81
C MET A 55 -12.85 4.25 3.07
N GLN A 56 -13.57 4.97 3.93
CA GLN A 56 -13.21 6.30 4.40
C GLN A 56 -13.37 6.33 5.92
N ARG A 57 -12.32 6.72 6.65
CA ARG A 57 -12.30 6.70 8.12
C ARG A 57 -13.07 7.86 8.74
N SER A 58 -13.08 9.01 8.07
CA SER A 58 -13.82 10.21 8.47
C SER A 58 -14.10 11.07 7.24
N ALA A 59 -15.06 11.99 7.33
CA ALA A 59 -15.39 12.89 6.22
C ALA A 59 -14.23 13.83 5.83
N GLU A 60 -13.23 13.99 6.70
CA GLU A 60 -12.05 14.84 6.49
C GLU A 60 -10.88 14.08 5.85
N GLU A 61 -10.90 12.75 5.88
CA GLU A 61 -9.90 11.89 5.23
C GLU A 61 -10.35 11.49 3.81
N PRO A 62 -9.43 11.35 2.85
CA PRO A 62 -9.78 10.83 1.54
C PRO A 62 -10.20 9.35 1.62
N PRO A 63 -11.06 8.87 0.70
CA PRO A 63 -11.35 7.45 0.58
C PRO A 63 -10.07 6.66 0.21
N GLU A 64 -10.01 5.41 0.65
CA GLU A 64 -8.98 4.44 0.33
C GLU A 64 -9.57 3.30 -0.52
N PHE A 65 -8.79 2.81 -1.48
CA PHE A 65 -9.12 1.62 -2.25
C PHE A 65 -8.41 0.40 -1.68
N CYS A 66 -9.16 -0.41 -0.94
CA CYS A 66 -8.69 -1.55 -0.17
C CYS A 66 -8.54 -2.79 -1.07
N VAL A 67 -7.43 -2.86 -1.80
CA VAL A 67 -7.12 -4.02 -2.66
C VAL A 67 -6.53 -5.17 -1.82
N GLY A 68 -7.08 -6.37 -1.98
CA GLY A 68 -6.59 -7.58 -1.30
C GLY A 68 -7.44 -8.03 -0.09
N PRO A 69 -6.86 -8.75 0.89
CA PRO A 69 -7.64 -9.33 1.98
C PRO A 69 -8.21 -8.22 2.88
N VAL A 70 -9.54 -8.22 3.03
CA VAL A 70 -10.27 -7.34 3.94
C VAL A 70 -10.66 -8.16 5.17
N ALA A 71 -10.44 -7.63 6.37
CA ALA A 71 -10.84 -8.31 7.60
C ALA A 71 -12.37 -8.41 7.73
N GLU A 72 -12.87 -9.57 8.19
CA GLU A 72 -14.29 -9.79 8.47
C GLU A 72 -14.73 -9.05 9.76
N SER A 73 -14.85 -7.73 9.69
CA SER A 73 -15.33 -6.86 10.79
C SER A 73 -16.23 -5.74 10.26
N MET A 74 -17.01 -5.10 11.15
CA MET A 74 -17.93 -4.02 10.80
C MET A 74 -17.74 -2.82 11.75
N PRO A 75 -16.88 -1.84 11.45
CA PRO A 75 -16.21 -1.57 10.16
C PRO A 75 -15.04 -2.52 9.84
N PRO A 76 -14.75 -2.77 8.54
CA PRO A 76 -13.60 -3.56 8.13
C PRO A 76 -12.30 -2.87 8.54
N GLN A 77 -11.30 -3.65 8.92
CA GLN A 77 -9.94 -3.14 9.08
C GLN A 77 -9.23 -3.21 7.72
N CYS A 78 -8.98 -2.06 7.11
CA CYS A 78 -8.26 -1.93 5.85
C CYS A 78 -7.22 -0.81 5.94
N ARG A 79 -6.09 -0.98 5.21
CA ARG A 79 -5.24 0.12 4.77
C ARG A 79 -4.89 -0.03 3.29
N GLY A 80 -5.45 0.82 2.44
CA GLY A 80 -5.21 0.84 1.00
C GLY A 80 -4.57 2.13 0.52
N PRO A 81 -4.18 2.24 -0.76
CA PRO A 81 -3.87 3.52 -1.37
C PRO A 81 -5.05 4.49 -1.30
N VAL A 82 -4.73 5.78 -1.31
CA VAL A 82 -5.73 6.83 -1.50
C VAL A 82 -6.43 6.63 -2.84
N LEU A 83 -7.76 6.64 -2.84
CA LEU A 83 -8.57 6.63 -4.04
C LEU A 83 -8.72 8.07 -4.56
N ALA A 84 -8.21 8.31 -5.76
CA ALA A 84 -8.28 9.58 -6.46
C ALA A 84 -9.03 9.45 -7.79
N GLY A 85 -9.34 10.57 -8.42
CA GLY A 85 -10.14 10.64 -9.64
C GLY A 85 -11.62 10.87 -9.34
N GLU A 86 -12.48 10.58 -10.32
CA GLU A 86 -13.93 10.74 -10.16
C GLU A 86 -14.50 9.56 -9.37
N PHE A 87 -14.99 9.86 -8.16
CA PHE A 87 -15.69 8.91 -7.31
C PHE A 87 -16.78 9.65 -6.53
N SER A 88 -18.01 9.14 -6.59
CA SER A 88 -19.09 9.54 -5.70
C SER A 88 -19.56 8.35 -4.88
N TRP A 89 -19.86 8.61 -3.62
CA TRP A 89 -20.52 7.64 -2.76
C TRP A 89 -21.98 7.34 -3.17
N GLU A 90 -22.54 8.10 -4.11
CA GLU A 90 -23.86 7.85 -4.69
C GLU A 90 -23.82 6.76 -5.77
N ASP A 91 -22.63 6.44 -6.29
CA ASP A 91 -22.44 5.44 -7.35
C ASP A 91 -22.22 4.02 -6.81
N VAL A 92 -22.15 3.87 -5.48
CA VAL A 92 -21.83 2.60 -4.80
C VAL A 92 -22.75 2.37 -3.62
N GLU A 93 -22.99 1.09 -3.28
CA GLU A 93 -23.65 0.75 -2.03
C GLU A 93 -22.66 0.87 -0.86
N ALA A 94 -23.01 1.68 0.13
CA ALA A 94 -22.13 1.97 1.26
C ALA A 94 -22.85 1.82 2.61
N ARG A 95 -22.12 1.30 3.60
CA ARG A 95 -22.47 1.34 5.02
C ARG A 95 -21.71 2.43 5.74
N GLN A 96 -22.28 2.86 6.86
CA GLN A 96 -21.66 3.83 7.74
C GLN A 96 -21.86 3.42 9.20
N GLN A 97 -20.81 3.54 10.01
CA GLN A 97 -20.86 3.42 11.46
C GLN A 97 -19.97 4.49 12.09
N GLY A 98 -20.59 5.42 12.80
CA GLY A 98 -19.90 6.62 13.24
C GLY A 98 -19.40 7.41 12.02
N GLU A 99 -18.12 7.78 12.04
CA GLU A 99 -17.47 8.54 10.96
C GLU A 99 -16.95 7.64 9.83
N VAL A 100 -16.89 6.33 10.06
CA VAL A 100 -16.34 5.37 9.10
C VAL A 100 -17.43 4.97 8.10
N ARG A 101 -17.11 5.07 6.80
CA ARG A 101 -17.95 4.68 5.67
C ARG A 101 -17.21 3.66 4.80
N TRP A 102 -17.88 2.62 4.33
CA TRP A 102 -17.26 1.60 3.46
C TRP A 102 -18.27 0.95 2.53
N THR A 103 -17.79 0.33 1.45
CA THR A 103 -18.62 -0.53 0.58
C THR A 103 -18.73 -1.94 1.15
N ASP A 104 -19.93 -2.53 1.14
CA ASP A 104 -20.12 -3.93 1.59
C ASP A 104 -19.61 -4.95 0.59
N GLU A 105 -19.73 -4.61 -0.70
CA GLU A 105 -19.27 -5.44 -1.79
C GLU A 105 -17.93 -4.96 -2.34
N THR A 106 -17.32 -5.81 -3.13
CA THR A 106 -16.05 -5.57 -3.79
C THR A 106 -16.27 -4.98 -5.18
N TYR A 107 -15.51 -3.94 -5.52
CA TYR A 107 -15.54 -3.26 -6.79
C TYR A 107 -14.22 -3.47 -7.55
N TYR A 108 -14.31 -3.52 -8.87
CA TYR A 108 -13.19 -3.34 -9.77
C TYR A 108 -12.91 -1.85 -9.96
N GLY A 109 -11.65 -1.48 -9.79
CA GLY A 109 -11.13 -0.17 -10.14
C GLY A 109 -10.17 -0.29 -11.31
N VAL A 110 -10.36 0.56 -12.33
CA VAL A 110 -9.42 0.70 -13.45
C VAL A 110 -8.76 2.06 -13.33
N GLY A 111 -7.43 2.09 -13.33
CA GLY A 111 -6.72 3.32 -13.05
C GLY A 111 -5.21 3.19 -13.09
N THR A 112 -4.53 4.22 -12.60
CA THR A 112 -3.06 4.25 -12.47
C THR A 112 -2.67 4.20 -11.00
N TYR A 113 -1.55 3.54 -10.70
CA TYR A 113 -1.03 3.43 -9.34
C TYR A 113 0.30 4.18 -9.19
N ALA A 114 0.35 5.11 -8.24
CA ALA A 114 1.54 5.88 -7.88
C ALA A 114 2.00 5.47 -6.45
N PRO A 115 3.07 4.68 -6.31
CA PRO A 115 3.50 4.18 -5.00
C PRO A 115 4.07 5.26 -4.07
N ASP A 116 4.50 6.39 -4.63
CA ASP A 116 5.06 7.54 -3.92
C ASP A 116 4.01 8.61 -3.54
N GLY A 117 2.74 8.41 -3.91
CA GLY A 117 1.63 9.34 -3.66
C GLY A 117 1.09 9.38 -2.22
N GLY A 118 1.68 8.64 -1.29
CA GLY A 118 1.27 8.57 0.12
C GLY A 118 1.86 7.34 0.82
N GLU A 119 1.52 7.11 2.09
CA GLU A 119 2.06 5.96 2.86
C GLU A 119 1.77 4.61 2.20
N GLN A 120 0.62 4.48 1.53
CA GLN A 120 0.18 3.28 0.82
C GLN A 120 0.12 3.50 -0.72
N GLY A 121 0.56 4.67 -1.20
CA GLY A 121 0.40 5.12 -2.58
C GLY A 121 -0.97 5.74 -2.89
N THR A 122 -1.18 6.05 -4.16
CA THR A 122 -2.44 6.61 -4.71
C THR A 122 -2.90 5.79 -5.90
N PHE A 123 -4.18 5.41 -5.92
CA PHE A 123 -4.86 4.79 -7.04
C PHE A 123 -5.80 5.80 -7.68
N THR A 124 -5.48 6.27 -8.87
CA THR A 124 -6.29 7.26 -9.59
C THR A 124 -7.17 6.57 -10.61
N LEU A 125 -8.49 6.61 -10.39
CA LEU A 125 -9.48 6.05 -11.32
C LEU A 125 -9.42 6.74 -12.68
N THR A 126 -9.42 5.94 -13.73
CA THR A 126 -9.63 6.38 -15.11
C THR A 126 -11.02 6.00 -15.63
N ARG A 127 -11.75 5.17 -14.88
CA ARG A 127 -13.12 4.74 -15.14
C ARG A 127 -13.90 4.65 -13.81
N PRO A 128 -15.23 4.78 -13.83
CA PRO A 128 -16.04 4.52 -12.64
C PRO A 128 -15.79 3.12 -12.07
N LEU A 129 -15.95 2.99 -10.76
CA LEU A 129 -15.97 1.68 -10.10
C LEU A 129 -17.13 0.85 -10.65
N THR A 130 -16.92 -0.47 -10.74
CA THR A 130 -17.94 -1.39 -11.22
C THR A 130 -17.84 -2.73 -10.49
N THR A 131 -18.97 -3.41 -10.34
CA THR A 131 -19.03 -4.78 -9.81
C THR A 131 -18.79 -5.83 -10.90
N GLU A 132 -18.83 -5.42 -12.17
CA GLU A 132 -18.59 -6.26 -13.33
C GLU A 132 -17.13 -6.25 -13.75
N GLN A 133 -16.64 -7.36 -14.30
CA GLN A 133 -15.27 -7.43 -14.83
C GLN A 133 -15.05 -6.38 -15.93
N PRO A 134 -14.04 -5.49 -15.78
CA PRO A 134 -13.77 -4.49 -16.80
C PRO A 134 -13.36 -5.11 -18.14
N GLN A 135 -14.00 -4.64 -19.22
CA GLN A 135 -13.64 -5.06 -20.58
C GLN A 135 -12.21 -4.62 -20.93
N GLY A 136 -11.51 -5.47 -21.69
CA GLY A 136 -10.13 -5.22 -22.12
C GLY A 136 -9.05 -5.72 -21.15
N TYR A 137 -9.44 -6.33 -20.04
CA TYR A 137 -8.52 -6.90 -19.06
C TYR A 137 -8.70 -8.41 -18.90
N PRO A 138 -7.60 -9.16 -18.71
CA PRO A 138 -7.71 -10.56 -18.36
C PRO A 138 -8.42 -10.70 -17.00
N PRO A 139 -9.17 -11.80 -16.79
CA PRO A 139 -9.77 -12.03 -15.49
C PRO A 139 -8.71 -12.03 -14.39
N LEU A 140 -8.96 -11.25 -13.33
CA LEU A 140 -8.15 -11.35 -12.12
C LEU A 140 -8.31 -12.77 -11.59
N ARG A 141 -7.23 -13.54 -11.64
CA ARG A 141 -7.24 -14.92 -11.13
C ARG A 141 -7.49 -14.85 -9.62
N PRO A 142 -8.41 -15.67 -9.08
CA PRO A 142 -8.46 -15.87 -7.64
C PRO A 142 -7.07 -16.28 -7.16
N ALA A 143 -6.63 -15.78 -6.02
CA ALA A 143 -5.45 -16.33 -5.36
C ALA A 143 -5.75 -17.82 -5.11
N GLU A 144 -5.06 -18.71 -5.81
CA GLU A 144 -5.08 -20.13 -5.48
C GLU A 144 -4.47 -20.25 -4.08
N GLY A 145 -5.33 -20.52 -3.09
CA GLY A 145 -4.97 -20.61 -1.67
C GLY A 145 -4.16 -21.85 -1.32
#